data_AF-A0A354Z744-F1
#
_entry.id   AF-A0A354Z744-F1
#
_cell.length_a   1.000
_cell.length_b   1.000
_cell.length_c   1.000
_cell.angle_alpha   90.00
_cell.angle_beta   90.00
_cell.angle_gamma   90.00
#
_symmetry.space_group_name_H-M   'P 1'
#
loop_
_entity.id
_entity.type
_entity.pdbx_description
1 polymer ?
#
loop_
_entity_poly.entity_id
_entity_poly.type
_entity_poly.pdbx_seq_one_letter_code
_entity_poly.pdbx_strand_id
1 'polypeptide(L)'
;MIVGDLNAYRREDPITTLTERGWRPLLDDPDLGSSYVYAGAAGSLDHALASEALAARLGQALVWAANAEENAFFAYQHGANVGENANQASPWGGSDHNPLVLDFRLSEPTDRD
;
A
#
# COMPACT_ATOMS: atom_id res chain seq x y z
N MET A 1 -1.07 -11.71 -8.80
CA MET A 1 -0.88 -10.41 -8.13
C MET A 1 0.41 -10.47 -7.34
N ILE A 2 1.08 -9.33 -7.20
CA ILE A 2 2.20 -9.11 -6.28
C ILE A 2 1.76 -7.94 -5.39
N VAL A 3 1.78 -8.11 -4.08
CA VAL A 3 1.37 -7.07 -3.13
C VAL A 3 2.18 -7.14 -1.86
N GLY A 4 2.54 -5.97 -1.34
CA GLY A 4 3.24 -5.83 -0.06
C GLY A 4 4.35 -4.78 -0.12
N ASP A 5 5.04 -4.65 0.99
CA ASP A 5 6.27 -3.86 1.10
C ASP A 5 7.40 -4.55 0.33
N LEU A 6 7.86 -3.92 -0.75
CA LEU A 6 8.98 -4.39 -1.55
C LEU A 6 10.30 -3.68 -1.20
N ASN A 7 10.27 -2.77 -0.20
CA ASN A 7 11.40 -1.96 0.24
C ASN A 7 12.13 -1.28 -0.93
N ALA A 8 11.36 -0.81 -1.91
CA ALA A 8 11.88 -0.14 -3.09
C ALA A 8 10.94 0.98 -3.52
N TYR A 9 11.48 2.14 -3.90
CA TYR A 9 10.68 3.20 -4.51
C TYR A 9 10.27 2.83 -5.93
N ARG A 10 9.19 3.44 -6.44
CA ARG A 10 8.56 3.11 -7.76
C ARG A 10 9.52 3.05 -8.95
N ARG A 11 10.63 3.81 -8.92
CA ARG A 11 11.62 3.89 -10.01
C ARG A 11 12.90 3.08 -9.76
N GLU A 12 12.97 2.35 -8.67
CA GLU A 12 14.12 1.50 -8.36
C GLU A 12 14.02 0.15 -9.06
N ASP A 13 15.19 -0.48 -9.26
CA ASP A 13 15.36 -1.71 -10.02
C ASP A 13 14.36 -2.83 -9.71
N PRO A 14 13.98 -3.10 -8.43
CA PRO A 14 13.00 -4.14 -8.14
C PRO A 14 11.64 -3.89 -8.80
N ILE A 15 11.18 -2.63 -8.82
CA ILE A 15 9.87 -2.27 -9.38
C ILE A 15 9.95 -2.21 -10.89
N THR A 16 10.98 -1.56 -11.44
CA THR A 16 11.15 -1.46 -12.89
C THR A 16 11.28 -2.85 -13.53
N THR A 17 12.05 -3.76 -12.93
CA THR A 17 12.19 -5.16 -13.39
C THR A 17 10.84 -5.89 -13.46
N LEU A 18 9.95 -5.68 -12.48
CA LEU A 18 8.62 -6.29 -12.50
C LEU A 18 7.75 -5.69 -13.62
N THR A 19 7.79 -4.37 -13.80
CA THR A 19 7.02 -3.69 -14.86
C THR A 19 7.47 -4.09 -16.26
N GLU A 20 8.78 -4.24 -16.49
CA GLU A 20 9.35 -4.74 -17.75
C GLU A 20 8.90 -6.17 -18.08
N ARG A 21 8.59 -6.97 -17.05
CA ARG A 21 8.04 -8.33 -17.20
C ARG A 21 6.51 -8.37 -17.31
N GLY A 22 5.87 -7.21 -17.49
CA GLY A 22 4.44 -7.09 -17.75
C GLY A 22 3.56 -7.01 -16.50
N TRP A 23 4.14 -6.83 -15.31
CA TRP A 23 3.36 -6.54 -14.11
C TRP A 23 2.94 -5.08 -14.08
N ARG A 24 1.64 -4.81 -14.00
CA ARG A 24 1.08 -3.45 -13.98
C ARG A 24 0.94 -2.93 -12.56
N PRO A 25 1.57 -1.79 -12.20
CA PRO A 25 1.31 -1.11 -10.94
C PRO A 25 -0.15 -0.63 -10.88
N LEU A 26 -0.80 -0.83 -9.74
CA LEU A 26 -2.21 -0.44 -9.52
C LEU A 26 -2.36 0.90 -8.77
N LEU A 27 -1.24 1.45 -8.26
CA LEU A 27 -1.17 2.66 -7.44
C LEU A 27 -0.07 3.60 -7.97
N ASP A 28 -0.01 3.80 -9.29
CA ASP A 28 1.07 4.59 -9.91
C ASP A 28 0.76 6.09 -10.01
N ASP A 29 -0.50 6.48 -9.78
CA ASP A 29 -0.91 7.87 -9.74
C ASP A 29 -0.32 8.54 -8.48
N PRO A 30 0.48 9.62 -8.62
CA PRO A 30 1.04 10.35 -7.49
C PRO A 30 -0.02 11.01 -6.60
N ASP A 31 -1.22 11.27 -7.12
CA ASP A 31 -2.31 11.89 -6.36
C ASP A 31 -2.98 10.91 -5.37
N LEU A 32 -2.70 9.61 -5.48
CA LEU A 32 -3.19 8.57 -4.56
C LEU A 32 -2.46 8.58 -3.22
N GLY A 33 -1.41 9.38 -3.04
CA GLY A 33 -0.65 9.49 -1.80
C GLY A 33 0.54 8.54 -1.70
N SER A 34 1.19 8.56 -0.54
CA SER A 34 2.39 7.77 -0.23
C SER A 34 2.08 6.71 0.82
N SER A 35 2.64 5.51 0.64
CA SER A 35 2.49 4.44 1.63
C SER A 35 3.41 4.63 2.84
N TYR A 36 4.47 5.43 2.68
CA TYR A 36 5.53 5.56 3.66
C TYR A 36 6.18 6.96 3.62
N VAL A 37 6.61 7.43 4.79
CA VAL A 37 7.39 8.67 4.94
C VAL A 37 8.63 8.40 5.77
N TYR A 38 9.80 8.79 5.26
CA TYR A 38 11.06 8.71 6.00
C TYR A 38 11.82 10.02 5.90
N ALA A 39 12.25 10.56 7.04
CA ALA A 39 13.02 11.80 7.14
C ALA A 39 12.41 12.99 6.35
N GLY A 40 11.08 13.07 6.28
CA GLY A 40 10.35 14.12 5.55
C GLY A 40 10.22 13.89 4.04
N ALA A 41 10.76 12.80 3.51
CA ALA A 41 10.52 12.36 2.13
C ALA A 41 9.38 11.33 2.11
N ALA A 42 8.34 11.60 1.32
CA ALA A 42 7.21 10.70 1.13
C ALA A 42 7.41 9.84 -0.14
N GLY A 43 7.05 8.56 -0.07
CA GLY A 43 7.04 7.67 -1.23
C GLY A 43 6.31 6.36 -0.98
N SER A 44 6.34 5.48 -1.98
CA SER A 44 5.67 4.17 -1.93
C SER A 44 6.72 3.08 -1.83
N LEU A 45 6.84 2.44 -0.66
CA LEU A 45 7.57 1.18 -0.47
C LEU A 45 6.64 -0.02 -0.61
N ASP A 46 5.35 0.19 -0.34
CA ASP A 46 4.29 -0.77 -0.58
C ASP A 46 3.81 -0.65 -2.01
N HIS A 47 3.65 -1.81 -2.64
CA HIS A 47 3.22 -1.90 -4.03
C HIS A 47 2.07 -2.89 -4.15
N ALA A 48 1.22 -2.62 -5.14
CA ALA A 48 0.27 -3.58 -5.68
C ALA A 48 0.48 -3.65 -7.19
N LEU A 49 0.93 -4.81 -7.68
CA LEU A 49 1.08 -5.09 -9.10
C LEU A 49 0.20 -6.26 -9.52
N ALA A 50 -0.42 -6.15 -10.69
CA ALA A 50 -1.28 -7.19 -11.25
C ALA A 50 -0.81 -7.64 -12.63
N SER A 51 -1.15 -8.87 -12.98
CA SER A 51 -1.16 -9.27 -14.38
C SER A 51 -2.20 -8.43 -15.13
N GLU A 52 -2.04 -8.31 -16.45
CA GLU A 52 -2.97 -7.55 -17.29
C GLU A 52 -4.43 -7.98 -17.10
N ALA A 53 -4.70 -9.28 -17.04
CA ALA A 53 -6.04 -9.84 -16.86
C ALA A 53 -6.68 -9.45 -15.51
N LEU A 54 -5.88 -9.32 -14.44
CA LEU A 54 -6.39 -8.91 -13.13
C LEU A 54 -6.50 -7.39 -13.03
N ALA A 55 -5.56 -6.63 -13.62
CA ALA A 55 -5.64 -5.17 -13.70
C ALA A 55 -6.93 -4.71 -14.41
N ALA A 56 -7.37 -5.43 -15.45
CA ALA A 56 -8.62 -5.16 -16.14
C ALA A 56 -9.89 -5.34 -15.26
N ARG A 57 -9.75 -5.95 -14.08
CA ARG A 57 -10.84 -6.18 -13.11
C ARG A 57 -10.79 -5.22 -11.92
N LEU A 58 -9.83 -4.31 -11.87
CA LEU A 58 -9.72 -3.33 -10.78
C LEU A 58 -10.96 -2.41 -10.79
N GLY A 59 -11.65 -2.34 -9.66
CA GLY A 59 -12.72 -1.39 -9.41
C GLY A 59 -12.18 -0.07 -8.89
N GLN A 60 -11.50 -0.11 -7.74
CA GLN A 60 -10.87 1.04 -7.08
C GLN A 60 -9.54 0.63 -6.44
N ALA A 61 -8.61 1.57 -6.36
CA ALA A 61 -7.37 1.46 -5.60
C ALA A 61 -7.13 2.78 -4.86
N LEU A 62 -6.73 2.71 -3.59
CA LEU A 62 -6.36 3.90 -2.81
C LEU A 62 -5.30 3.56 -1.78
N VAL A 63 -4.53 4.57 -1.39
CA VAL A 63 -3.72 4.56 -0.17
C VAL A 63 -4.56 5.22 0.92
N TRP A 64 -4.83 4.49 2.00
CA TRP A 64 -5.59 5.06 3.11
C TRP A 64 -4.62 5.77 4.06
N ALA A 65 -4.67 7.10 4.08
CA ALA A 65 -3.86 7.95 4.95
C ALA A 65 -4.29 7.79 6.43
N ALA A 66 -3.81 6.71 7.06
CA ALA A 66 -4.15 6.33 8.42
C ALA A 66 -3.00 6.55 9.41
N ASN A 67 -1.75 6.44 8.95
CA ASN A 67 -0.61 6.39 9.86
C ASN A 67 0.69 7.04 9.35
N ALA A 68 1.04 6.91 8.07
CA ALA A 68 2.41 7.19 7.62
C ALA A 68 2.81 8.67 7.69
N GLU A 69 1.84 9.58 7.63
CA GLU A 69 2.05 11.02 7.74
C GLU A 69 2.04 11.53 9.18
N GLU A 70 1.81 10.65 10.17
CA GLU A 70 1.75 11.06 11.57
C GLU A 70 3.10 11.59 12.06
N ASN A 71 3.07 12.67 12.84
CA ASN A 71 4.29 13.26 13.38
C ASN A 71 5.04 12.22 14.21
N ALA A 72 6.37 12.13 14.04
CA ALA A 72 7.23 11.23 14.81
C ALA A 72 6.95 11.25 16.33
N PHE A 73 6.58 12.40 16.90
CA PHE A 73 6.25 12.52 18.33
C PHE A 73 5.01 11.72 18.78
N PHE A 74 4.09 11.41 17.86
CA PHE A 74 2.89 10.59 18.05
C PHE A 74 2.96 9.25 17.32
N ALA A 75 4.03 9.00 16.56
CA ALA A 75 4.14 7.87 15.66
C ALA A 75 4.29 6.52 16.39
N TYR A 76 3.92 5.46 15.66
CA TYR A 76 4.10 4.06 16.01
C TYR A 76 5.47 3.75 16.64
N GLN A 77 6.56 4.28 16.07
CA GLN A 77 7.94 4.03 16.51
C GLN A 77 8.26 4.51 17.93
N HIS A 78 7.57 5.54 18.42
CA HIS A 78 7.79 6.10 19.75
C HIS A 78 6.86 5.54 20.80
N GLY A 79 6.03 4.56 20.43
CA GLY A 79 5.19 3.90 21.40
C GLY A 79 4.12 4.84 21.95
N ALA A 80 3.56 5.73 21.12
CA ALA A 80 2.36 6.49 21.51
C ALA A 80 1.18 5.57 21.92
N ASN A 81 1.25 4.29 21.53
CA ASN A 81 0.38 3.19 21.98
C ASN A 81 0.97 2.31 23.11
N VAL A 82 2.06 2.68 23.80
CA VAL A 82 2.50 2.02 25.05
C VAL A 82 2.20 2.90 26.27
N GLY A 83 0.98 2.72 26.79
CA GLY A 83 0.43 3.38 27.96
C GLY A 83 -1.06 3.03 28.09
N GLU A 84 -1.80 3.56 29.06
CA GLU A 84 -3.23 3.25 29.32
C GLU A 84 -4.18 3.43 28.11
N ASN A 85 -3.70 3.97 26.99
CA ASN A 85 -4.36 4.08 25.68
C ASN A 85 -3.97 3.01 24.64
N ALA A 86 -3.17 2.01 25.00
CA ALA A 86 -2.71 0.90 24.13
C ALA A 86 -3.85 0.02 23.56
N ASN A 87 -5.09 0.28 23.98
CA ASN A 87 -6.25 -0.53 23.70
C ASN A 87 -7.38 0.29 23.11
N GLN A 88 -7.08 1.17 22.16
CA GLN A 88 -8.12 1.76 21.32
C GLN A 88 -8.18 0.92 20.05
N ALA A 89 -9.35 0.36 19.74
CA ALA A 89 -9.69 -0.29 18.47
C ALA A 89 -9.69 0.70 17.28
N SER A 90 -8.77 1.66 17.33
CA SER A 90 -8.57 2.77 16.41
C SER A 90 -7.66 2.28 15.29
N PRO A 91 -8.01 2.55 14.02
CA PRO A 91 -7.13 2.25 12.89
C PRO A 91 -5.95 3.22 12.78
N TRP A 92 -5.94 4.32 13.56
CA TRP A 92 -4.94 5.39 13.50
C TRP A 92 -3.72 5.08 14.38
N GLY A 93 -2.51 5.40 13.89
CA GLY A 93 -1.24 5.19 14.59
C GLY A 93 -0.85 3.72 14.80
N GLY A 94 -1.49 2.80 14.07
CA GLY A 94 -1.30 1.34 14.23
C GLY A 94 -0.11 0.76 13.45
N SER A 95 0.49 1.53 12.56
CA SER A 95 1.63 1.15 11.70
C SER A 95 2.43 2.39 11.35
N ASP A 96 3.68 2.24 10.90
CA ASP A 96 4.46 3.28 10.24
C ASP A 96 4.21 3.37 8.72
N HIS A 97 3.30 2.53 8.20
CA HIS A 97 2.86 2.53 6.81
C HIS A 97 1.35 2.81 6.68
N ASN A 98 0.96 3.37 5.54
CA ASN A 98 -0.44 3.52 5.16
C ASN A 98 -0.95 2.27 4.43
N PRO A 99 -2.14 1.75 4.79
CA PRO A 99 -2.72 0.60 4.11
C PRO A 99 -3.00 0.86 2.63
N LEU A 100 -2.76 -0.16 1.80
CA LEU A 100 -3.25 -0.22 0.43
C LEU A 100 -4.62 -0.90 0.39
N VAL A 101 -5.63 -0.23 -0.18
CA VAL A 101 -6.98 -0.78 -0.33
C VAL A 101 -7.29 -0.98 -1.81
N LEU A 102 -7.69 -2.19 -2.17
CA LEU A 102 -7.90 -2.62 -3.55
C LEU A 102 -9.24 -3.36 -3.68
N ASP A 103 -10.06 -2.93 -4.63
CA ASP A 103 -11.34 -3.55 -4.98
C ASP A 103 -11.24 -4.23 -6.34
N PHE A 104 -11.71 -5.48 -6.44
CA PHE A 104 -11.68 -6.27 -7.68
C PHE A 104 -13.05 -6.86 -8.00
N ARG A 105 -13.48 -6.68 -9.25
CA ARG A 105 -14.70 -7.29 -9.79
C ARG A 105 -14.38 -8.65 -10.38
N LEU A 106 -14.48 -9.69 -9.55
CA LEU A 106 -14.25 -11.06 -9.98
C LEU A 106 -15.57 -11.69 -10.43
N SER A 107 -15.59 -12.31 -11.60
CA SER A 107 -16.65 -13.24 -11.98
C SER A 107 -16.49 -14.53 -11.20
N GLU A 108 -17.61 -15.18 -10.85
CA GLU A 108 -17.62 -16.57 -10.39
C GLU A 108 -16.76 -17.44 -11.34
N PRO A 109 -16.05 -18.46 -10.82
CA PRO A 109 -15.51 -19.49 -11.68
C PRO A 109 -16.68 -20.08 -12.47
N THR A 110 -16.68 -19.93 -13.79
CA THR A 110 -17.53 -20.79 -14.62
C THR A 110 -17.06 -22.22 -14.35
N ASP A 111 -17.93 -23.07 -13.81
CA ASP A 111 -17.66 -24.49 -13.60
C ASP A 111 -16.95 -25.04 -14.85
N ARG A 112 -15.81 -25.70 -14.62
CA ARG A 112 -15.07 -26.33 -15.71
C ARG A 112 -15.83 -27.59 -16.10
N ASP A 113 -16.34 -27.60 -17.33
CA ASP A 113 -16.82 -28.80 -18.03
C ASP A 113 -15.78 -29.94 -18.00
#